data_AF-X6LM33-F1
#
_entry.id   AF-X6LM33-F1
#
_cell.length_a   1.000
_cell.length_b   1.000
_cell.length_c   1.000
_cell.angle_alpha   90.00
_cell.angle_beta   90.00
_cell.angle_gamma   90.00
#
_symmetry.space_group_name_H-M   'P 1'
#
loop_
_entity.id
_entity.type
_entity.pdbx_description
1 polymer ?
#
loop_
_entity_poly.entity_id
_entity_poly.type
_entity_poly.pdbx_seq_one_letter_code
_entity_poly.pdbx_strand_id
1 'polypeptide(L)' 'MELLFKFEQWKFRDNNEQKYKEKTNKFLKKRCCNHNINLFCIFVAEIEFAKYTSIESATLITTNNGLPFIEKIKKNYK' A
#
# COMPACT_ATOMS: atom_id res chain seq x y z
N MET A 1 10.76 6.35 2.47
CA MET A 1 11.39 6.40 1.12
C MET A 1 11.73 5.00 0.59
N GLU A 2 12.25 4.10 1.43
CA GLU A 2 12.67 2.74 1.05
C GLU A 2 11.56 1.85 0.45
N LEU A 3 10.34 1.90 1.01
CA LEU A 3 9.19 1.12 0.51
C LEU A 3 8.79 1.54 -0.91
N LEU A 4 8.85 2.84 -1.20
CA LEU A 4 8.54 3.38 -2.53
C LEU A 4 9.61 2.96 -3.54
N PHE A 5 10.88 2.93 -3.13
CA PHE A 5 11.96 2.43 -3.97
C PHE A 5 11.80 0.93 -4.27
N LYS A 6 11.49 0.11 -3.27
CA LYS A 6 11.19 -1.32 -3.45
C LYS A 6 9.98 -1.53 -4.38
N PHE A 7 8.96 -0.69 -4.26
CA PHE A 7 7.80 -0.70 -5.14
C PHE A 7 8.18 -0.41 -6.60
N GLU A 8 8.95 0.66 -6.86
CA GLU A 8 9.39 1.00 -8.22
C GLU A 8 10.19 -0.16 -8.84
N GLN A 9 11.10 -0.78 -8.08
CA GLN A 9 11.84 -1.96 -8.56
C GLN A 9 10.92 -3.16 -8.83
N TRP A 10 9.98 -3.44 -7.91
CA TRP A 10 9.03 -4.54 -8.06
C TRP A 10 8.08 -4.35 -9.24
N LYS A 11 7.65 -3.11 -9.51
CA LYS A 11 6.68 -2.76 -10.55
C LYS A 11 7.16 -3.17 -11.94
N PHE A 12 8.44 -2.92 -12.24
CA PHE A 12 9.03 -3.24 -13.55
C PHE A 12 9.58 -4.67 -13.65
N ARG A 13 9.71 -5.37 -12.52
CA ARG A 13 10.22 -6.74 -12.50
C ARG A 13 9.12 -7.73 -12.93
N ASP A 14 9.53 -8.79 -13.64
CA ASP A 14 8.71 -9.98 -13.94
C ASP A 14 7.31 -9.70 -14.54
N ASN A 15 7.17 -8.59 -15.29
CA ASN A 15 5.91 -8.11 -15.86
C ASN A 15 4.79 -7.92 -14.82
N ASN A 16 5.14 -7.55 -13.58
CA ASN A 16 4.17 -7.37 -12.49
C ASN A 16 3.09 -6.34 -12.81
N GLU A 17 3.43 -5.26 -13.52
CA GLU A 17 2.43 -4.28 -13.98
C GLU A 17 1.40 -4.90 -14.96
N GLN A 18 1.85 -5.79 -15.86
CA GLN A 18 0.96 -6.46 -16.81
C GLN A 18 0.07 -7.49 -16.11
N LYS A 19 0.65 -8.30 -15.23
CA LYS A 19 -0.09 -9.23 -14.35
C LYS A 19 -1.13 -8.50 -13.50
N TYR A 20 -0.81 -7.30 -13.04
CA TYR A 20 -1.77 -6.44 -12.35
C TYR A 20 -2.93 -6.03 -13.27
N LYS A 21 -2.66 -5.56 -14.50
CA LYS A 21 -3.72 -5.19 -15.46
C LYS A 21 -4.70 -6.34 -15.70
N GLU A 22 -4.22 -7.58 -15.74
CA GLU A 22 -5.05 -8.79 -15.84
C GLU A 22 -5.91 -9.05 -14.59
N LYS A 23 -5.34 -8.88 -13.39
CA LYS A 23 -6.07 -9.02 -12.09
C LYS A 23 -7.07 -7.89 -11.83
N THR A 24 -6.89 -6.71 -12.45
CA THR A 24 -7.63 -5.46 -12.17
C THR A 24 -9.12 -5.52 -12.50
N ASN A 25 -9.54 -6.41 -13.40
CA ASN A 25 -10.92 -6.42 -13.90
C ASN A 25 -11.99 -6.85 -12.88
N LYS A 26 -11.64 -7.58 -11.80
CA LYS A 26 -12.64 -8.07 -10.83
C LYS A 26 -12.71 -7.33 -9.50
N PHE A 27 -11.60 -6.75 -9.02
CA PHE A 27 -11.52 -6.25 -7.63
C PHE A 27 -11.15 -4.76 -7.51
N LEU A 28 -10.42 -4.21 -8.48
CA LEU A 28 -9.71 -2.93 -8.29
C LEU A 28 -10.48 -1.69 -8.73
N LYS A 29 -11.48 -1.82 -9.62
CA LYS A 29 -12.43 -0.72 -9.92
C LYS A 29 -13.21 -0.23 -8.69
N LYS A 30 -13.27 -1.02 -7.60
CA LYS A 30 -14.05 -0.72 -6.39
C LYS A 30 -13.29 0.02 -5.29
N ARG A 31 -11.94 0.10 -5.34
CA ARG A 31 -11.13 0.68 -4.24
C ARG A 31 -10.75 2.14 -4.47
N CYS A 32 -10.22 2.46 -5.65
CA CYS A 32 -9.75 3.81 -6.00
C CYS A 32 -9.69 3.97 -7.51
N CYS A 33 -10.01 5.15 -8.04
CA CYS A 33 -9.86 5.48 -9.47
C CYS A 33 -8.39 5.67 -9.89
N ASN A 34 -7.45 5.64 -8.95
CA ASN A 34 -6.02 5.75 -9.20
C ASN A 34 -5.38 4.36 -9.27
N HIS A 35 -5.01 3.95 -10.48
CA HIS A 35 -4.40 2.65 -10.75
C HIS A 35 -3.03 2.45 -10.08
N ASN A 36 -2.24 3.52 -9.91
CA ASN A 36 -0.93 3.42 -9.26
C ASN A 36 -1.08 3.15 -7.75
N ILE A 37 -2.04 3.81 -7.10
CA ILE A 37 -2.34 3.55 -5.67
C ILE A 37 -2.82 2.11 -5.49
N ASN A 38 -3.72 1.66 -6.35
CA ASN A 38 -4.22 0.28 -6.32
C ASN A 38 -3.09 -0.75 -6.52
N LEU A 39 -2.17 -0.51 -7.46
CA LEU A 39 -1.00 -1.35 -7.70
C LEU A 39 -0.05 -1.37 -6.49
N PHE A 40 0.17 -0.21 -5.87
CA PHE A 40 0.96 -0.10 -4.64
C PHE A 40 0.34 -0.88 -3.48
N CYS A 41 -0.98 -0.81 -3.29
CA CYS A 41 -1.66 -1.59 -2.25
C CYS A 41 -1.52 -3.11 -2.46
N ILE A 42 -1.51 -3.59 -3.71
CA ILE A 42 -1.28 -5.01 -4.00
C ILE A 42 0.16 -5.39 -3.67
N PHE A 43 1.14 -4.59 -4.08
CA PHE A 43 2.55 -4.81 -3.72
C PHE A 43 2.71 -4.95 -2.19
N VAL A 44 2.14 -4.00 -1.45
CA VAL A 44 2.22 -4.01 0.01
C VAL A 44 1.57 -5.26 0.60
N ALA A 45 0.43 -5.71 0.08
CA ALA A 45 -0.28 -6.89 0.58
C ALA A 45 0.36 -8.23 0.19
N GLU A 46 0.77 -8.40 -1.07
CA GLU A 46 1.30 -9.67 -1.60
C GLU A 46 2.78 -9.87 -1.26
N ILE A 47 3.55 -8.79 -1.15
CA ILE A 47 5.02 -8.88 -1.04
C ILE A 47 5.50 -8.43 0.32
N GLU A 48 5.06 -7.27 0.79
CA GLU A 48 5.63 -6.71 2.01
C GLU A 48 5.00 -7.34 3.25
N PHE A 49 3.67 -7.33 3.39
CA PHE A 49 3.01 -7.97 4.54
C PHE A 49 3.16 -9.49 4.59
N ALA A 50 3.40 -10.16 3.46
CA ALA A 50 3.72 -11.59 3.46
C ALA A 50 5.02 -11.91 4.22
N LYS A 51 5.91 -10.93 4.40
CA LYS A 51 7.19 -11.07 5.12
C LYS A 51 7.08 -10.71 6.61
N TYR A 52 5.95 -10.17 7.06
CA TYR A 52 5.78 -9.60 8.38
C TYR A 52 4.66 -10.30 9.15
N THR A 53 4.80 -10.34 10.46
CA THR A 53 3.70 -10.70 11.36
C THR A 53 2.58 -9.66 11.27
N SER A 54 1.40 -10.00 11.80
CA SER A 54 0.27 -9.05 11.88
C SER A 54 0.62 -7.78 12.67
N ILE A 55 1.42 -7.90 13.73
CA ILE A 55 1.88 -6.79 14.57
C ILE A 55 2.86 -5.88 13.82
N GLU A 56 3.84 -6.46 13.14
CA GLU A 56 4.81 -5.71 12.32
C GLU A 56 4.12 -5.01 11.14
N SER A 57 3.18 -5.70 10.49
CA SER A 57 2.36 -5.13 9.41
C SER A 57 1.55 -3.92 9.90
N ALA A 58 0.89 -4.04 11.06
CA ALA A 58 0.14 -2.94 11.67
C ALA A 58 1.03 -1.76 12.05
N THR A 59 2.25 -2.04 12.55
CA THR A 59 3.25 -1.02 12.87
C THR A 59 3.72 -0.29 11.62
N LEU A 60 4.00 -1.02 10.54
CA LEU A 60 4.43 -0.47 9.25
C LEU A 60 3.35 0.43 8.62
N ILE A 61 2.08 0.01 8.66
CA ILE A 61 0.94 0.81 8.17
C ILE A 61 0.84 2.11 8.96
N THR A 62 0.84 2.02 10.28
CA THR A 62 0.69 3.19 11.16
C THR A 62 1.82 4.20 10.94
N THR A 63 3.04 3.71 10.75
CA THR A 63 4.24 4.54 10.57
C THR A 63 4.32 5.17 9.17
N ASN A 64 4.03 4.41 8.11
CA ASN A 64 4.19 4.87 6.73
C ASN A 64 2.95 5.57 6.15
N ASN A 65 1.75 5.09 6.47
CA ASN A 65 0.50 5.62 5.94
C ASN A 65 -0.14 6.66 6.86
N GLY A 66 0.52 6.98 7.97
CA GLY A 66 0.17 8.11 8.83
C GLY A 66 -1.29 8.06 9.28
N LEU A 67 -1.60 7.23 10.26
CA LEU A 67 -2.47 7.73 11.31
C LEU A 67 -1.55 8.48 12.27
N PRO A 68 -1.39 9.81 12.17
CA PRO A 68 -0.88 10.52 13.33
C PRO A 68 -1.84 10.14 14.45
N PHE A 69 -1.27 9.56 15.50
CA PHE A 69 -1.95 9.26 16.73
C PHE A 69 -2.98 10.35 17.02
N ILE A 70 -4.21 9.88 17.25
CA ILE A 70 -5.45 10.64 17.50
C ILE A 70 -5.28 11.79 18.51
N GLU A 71 -4.18 11.85 19.26
CA GLU A 71 -3.80 12.95 20.14
C GLU A 71 -3.68 14.31 19.47
N LYS A 72 -3.28 14.42 18.18
CA LYS A 72 -3.14 15.73 17.53
C LYS A 72 -4.44 16.30 16.95
N ILE A 73 -5.45 15.46 16.73
CA ILE A 73 -6.75 15.88 16.16
C ILE A 73 -7.63 16.57 17.23
N LYS A 74 -7.42 16.27 18.52
CA LYS A 74 -8.18 16.88 19.63
C LYS A 74 -7.90 18.37 19.87
N LYS A 75 -6.86 18.96 19.25
CA LYS A 75 -6.49 20.38 19.48
C LYS A 75 -7.04 21.38 18.47
N ASN A 76 -7.62 20.94 17.35
CA ASN A 76 -8.06 21.85 16.28
C ASN A 76 -9.57 21.80 15.97
N TYR A 77 -10.38 21.12 16.79
CA TYR A 77 -11.83 21.36 16.81
C TYR A 77 -12.12 22.41 17.89
N LYS A 78 -12.03 23.68 17.51
CA LYS A 78 -12.61 24.79 18.27
C LYS A 78 -13.30 25.72 17.28
#